data_AF-A0AAE1S5X8-F1
#
_entry.id   AF-A0AAE1S5X8-F1
#
_cell.length_a   1.000
_cell.length_b   1.000
_cell.length_c   1.000
_cell.angle_alpha   90.00
_cell.angle_beta   90.00
_cell.angle_gamma   90.00
#
_symmetry.space_group_name_H-M   'P 1'
#
loop_
_entity.id
_entity.type
_entity.pdbx_description
1 polymer ?
#
loop_
_entity_poly.entity_id
_entity_poly.type
_entity_poly.pdbx_seq_one_letter_code
_entity_poly.pdbx_strand_id
1 'polypeptide(L)'
;MSSFRHAHNVAFEKSDLFFVCLLRPLSKQVMVDDLEIHAAKWMPLVEFVEQPLIQGDDMFKKIIDIFIARLGKRYCGLSVHQLVSKFDDKLSTLYFNNTVDDPDLNCQTS
;
A
#
# COMPACT_ATOMS: atom_id res chain seq x y z
N MET A 1 2.74 -4.64 -0.25
CA MET A 1 3.17 -3.22 -0.29
C MET A 1 3.32 -2.76 -1.74
N SER A 2 2.78 -1.58 -2.07
CA SER A 2 2.77 -1.04 -3.43
C SER A 2 3.85 0.01 -3.66
N SER A 3 4.11 0.87 -2.68
CA SER A 3 5.19 1.87 -2.72
C SER A 3 5.47 2.37 -1.31
N PHE A 4 6.55 3.12 -1.15
CA PHE A 4 6.80 3.94 0.03
C PHE A 4 7.28 5.33 -0.40
N ARG A 5 6.97 6.33 0.42
CA ARG A 5 7.49 7.69 0.31
C ARG A 5 8.45 7.93 1.46
N HIS A 6 9.54 8.63 1.19
CA HIS A 6 10.43 9.20 2.19
C HIS A 6 10.38 10.72 2.06
N ALA A 7 10.11 11.40 3.16
CA ALA A 7 10.22 12.86 3.26
C ALA A 7 11.17 13.23 4.41
N HIS A 8 12.01 14.25 4.19
CA HIS A 8 12.91 14.77 5.21
C HIS A 8 12.33 16.02 5.86
N ASN A 9 12.77 16.32 7.09
CA ASN A 9 12.44 17.54 7.82
C ASN A 9 10.93 17.80 7.93
N VAL A 10 10.17 16.75 8.28
CA VAL A 10 8.71 16.85 8.39
C VAL A 10 8.33 17.39 9.78
N ALA A 11 8.12 16.53 10.77
CA ALA A 11 7.88 16.94 12.15
C ALA A 11 9.20 16.87 12.94
N PHE A 12 9.51 17.92 13.70
CA PHE A 12 10.67 17.96 14.61
C PHE A 12 12.01 17.61 13.94
N GLU A 13 12.20 18.03 12.68
CA GLU A 13 13.41 17.77 11.88
C GLU A 13 13.73 16.27 11.69
N LYS A 14 12.70 15.41 11.77
CA LYS A 14 12.83 13.98 11.51
C LYS A 14 12.34 13.61 10.11
N SER A 15 12.82 12.48 9.62
CA SER A 15 12.32 11.86 8.40
C SER A 15 11.00 11.15 8.67
N ASP A 16 10.12 11.21 7.68
CA ASP A 16 8.88 10.44 7.62
C ASP A 16 8.98 9.35 6.54
N LEU A 17 8.60 8.13 6.90
CA LEU A 17 8.47 7.01 5.97
C LEU A 17 7.01 6.60 5.90
N PHE A 18 6.41 6.80 4.73
CA PHE A 18 5.01 6.53 4.48
C PHE A 18 4.85 5.32 3.56
N PHE A 19 4.31 4.22 4.08
CA PHE A 19 4.12 2.97 3.34
C PHE A 19 2.70 2.87 2.79
N VAL A 20 2.59 2.64 1.49
CA VAL A 20 1.32 2.52 0.79
C VAL A 20 1.04 1.05 0.48
N CYS A 21 -0.07 0.54 1.04
CA CYS A 21 -0.45 -0.86 0.96
C CYS A 21 -1.85 -1.04 0.35
N LEU A 22 -1.98 -2.05 -0.52
CA LEU A 22 -3.28 -2.52 -0.98
C LEU A 22 -3.71 -3.66 -0.07
N LEU A 23 -4.90 -3.56 0.52
CA LEU A 23 -5.47 -4.54 1.44
C LEU A 23 -6.71 -5.19 0.82
N ARG A 24 -6.95 -6.46 1.18
CA ARG A 24 -8.19 -7.17 0.84
C ARG A 24 -9.12 -7.13 2.06
N PRO A 25 -10.34 -6.57 1.94
CA PRO A 25 -11.26 -6.56 3.07
C PRO A 25 -11.74 -7.98 3.39
N LEU A 26 -11.85 -8.29 4.69
CA LEU A 26 -12.46 -9.55 5.17
C LEU A 26 -13.98 -9.45 5.31
N SER A 27 -14.50 -8.22 5.43
CA SER A 27 -15.93 -7.90 5.50
C SER A 27 -16.20 -6.56 4.79
N LYS A 28 -17.44 -6.35 4.37
CA LYS A 28 -17.90 -5.08 3.79
C LYS A 28 -18.65 -4.20 4.80
N GLN A 29 -18.93 -4.71 6.00
CA GLN A 29 -19.55 -3.91 7.05
C GLN A 29 -18.57 -2.85 7.54
N VAL A 30 -18.99 -1.59 7.54
CA VAL A 30 -18.21 -0.47 8.09
C VAL A 30 -18.76 -0.15 9.47
N MET A 31 -17.89 -0.18 10.46
CA MET A 31 -18.15 0.33 11.81
C MET A 31 -17.20 1.49 12.04
N VAL A 32 -17.74 2.70 12.16
CA VAL A 32 -16.95 3.92 12.32
C VAL A 32 -16.54 4.05 13.79
N ASP A 33 -15.28 4.45 14.03
CA ASP A 33 -14.84 4.90 15.34
C ASP A 33 -15.02 6.42 15.42
N ASP A 34 -16.16 6.84 15.98
CA ASP A 34 -16.55 8.25 16.04
C ASP A 34 -15.67 9.09 16.99
N LEU A 35 -14.76 8.46 17.76
CA LEU A 35 -13.77 9.17 18.58
C LEU A 35 -12.60 9.69 17.73
N GLU A 36 -12.22 8.99 16.67
CA GLU A 36 -11.07 9.33 15.83
C GLU A 36 -11.48 9.95 14.49
N ILE A 37 -12.54 9.45 13.85
CA ILE A 37 -12.93 9.84 12.49
C ILE A 37 -14.40 10.22 12.40
N HIS A 38 -14.71 11.20 11.55
CA HIS A 38 -16.06 11.71 11.42
C HIS A 38 -17.00 10.80 10.60
N ALA A 39 -16.49 10.12 9.57
CA ALA A 39 -17.29 9.27 8.70
C ALA A 39 -16.42 8.28 7.91
N ALA A 40 -16.97 7.11 7.58
CA ALA A 40 -16.39 6.18 6.61
C ALA A 40 -17.48 5.52 5.76
N LYS A 41 -17.19 5.34 4.46
CA LYS A 41 -18.06 4.62 3.52
C LYS A 41 -17.22 3.99 2.41
N TRP A 42 -17.76 2.96 1.78
CA TRP A 42 -17.24 2.52 0.48
C TRP A 42 -17.50 3.59 -0.57
N MET A 43 -16.50 3.86 -1.39
CA MET A 43 -16.56 4.82 -2.48
C MET A 43 -16.11 4.15 -3.77
N PRO A 44 -16.83 4.32 -4.89
CA PRO A 44 -16.34 3.90 -6.20
C PRO A 44 -14.99 4.54 -6.51
N LEU A 45 -14.06 3.75 -7.04
CA LEU A 45 -12.71 4.24 -7.32
C LEU A 45 -12.72 5.44 -8.28
N VAL A 46 -13.61 5.44 -9.28
CA VAL A 46 -13.75 6.55 -10.23
C VAL A 46 -14.11 7.86 -9.51
N GLU A 47 -15.07 7.81 -8.59
CA GLU A 47 -15.46 8.98 -7.78
C GLU A 47 -14.31 9.43 -6.86
N PHE A 48 -13.53 8.50 -6.31
CA PHE A 48 -12.39 8.82 -5.46
C PHE A 48 -11.29 9.57 -6.22
N VAL A 49 -10.96 9.13 -7.43
CA VAL A 49 -9.87 9.75 -8.21
C VAL A 49 -10.23 11.13 -8.76
N GLU A 50 -11.52 11.43 -8.90
CA GLU A 50 -12.02 12.72 -9.36
C GLU A 50 -12.02 13.80 -8.25
N GLN A 51 -11.75 13.44 -6.99
CA GLN A 51 -11.71 14.41 -5.91
C GLN A 51 -10.63 15.48 -6.14
N PRO A 52 -10.91 16.78 -5.85
CA PRO A 52 -9.98 17.88 -6.10
C PRO A 52 -8.61 17.70 -5.44
N LEU A 53 -8.57 17.09 -4.24
CA LEU A 53 -7.32 16.80 -3.53
C LEU A 53 -6.43 15.84 -4.33
N ILE A 54 -7.01 14.80 -4.91
CA ILE A 54 -6.29 13.79 -5.70
C ILE A 54 -5.85 14.38 -7.02
N GLN A 55 -6.68 15.21 -7.65
CA GLN A 55 -6.34 15.91 -8.89
C GLN A 55 -5.31 17.04 -8.70
N GLY A 56 -5.21 17.61 -7.50
CA GLY A 56 -4.28 18.68 -7.17
C GLY A 56 -2.87 18.21 -6.79
N ASP A 57 -2.68 16.93 -6.44
CA ASP A 57 -1.41 16.42 -5.91
C ASP A 57 -0.83 15.28 -6.76
N ASP A 58 0.36 15.52 -7.33
CA ASP A 58 1.00 14.58 -8.24
C ASP A 58 1.49 13.29 -7.55
N MET A 59 1.79 13.34 -6.25
CA MET A 59 2.15 12.13 -5.51
C MET A 59 0.91 11.23 -5.37
N PHE A 60 -0.24 11.78 -4.97
CA PHE A 60 -1.47 11.01 -4.86
C PHE A 60 -1.91 10.43 -6.21
N LYS A 61 -1.78 11.19 -7.31
CA LYS A 61 -2.00 10.64 -8.66
C LYS A 61 -1.12 9.43 -8.93
N LYS A 62 0.19 9.51 -8.64
CA LYS A 62 1.11 8.38 -8.85
C LYS A 62 0.80 7.18 -7.96
N ILE A 63 0.41 7.40 -6.71
CA ILE A 63 -0.05 6.32 -5.83
C ILE A 63 -1.26 5.60 -6.43
N ILE A 64 -2.22 6.35 -6.95
CA ILE A 64 -3.41 5.80 -7.59
C ILE A 64 -3.09 5.06 -8.88
N ASP A 65 -2.22 5.60 -9.73
CA ASP A 65 -1.74 4.92 -10.95
C ASP A 65 -1.12 3.56 -10.61
N ILE A 66 -0.29 3.49 -9.56
CA ILE A 66 0.31 2.24 -9.07
C ILE A 66 -0.76 1.27 -8.60
N PHE A 67 -1.78 1.73 -7.87
CA PHE A 67 -2.89 0.89 -7.45
C PHE A 67 -3.69 0.33 -8.63
N ILE A 68 -4.03 1.17 -9.61
CA ILE A 68 -4.72 0.74 -10.83
C ILE A 68 -3.88 -0.27 -11.62
N ALA A 69 -2.57 -0.05 -11.73
CA ALA A 69 -1.66 -1.00 -12.35
C ALA A 69 -1.62 -2.34 -11.60
N ARG A 70 -1.62 -2.31 -10.26
CA ARG A 70 -1.66 -3.51 -9.40
C ARG A 70 -2.97 -4.28 -9.54
N LEU A 71 -4.11 -3.59 -9.52
CA LEU A 71 -5.43 -4.20 -9.75
C LEU A 71 -5.52 -4.84 -11.14
N GLY A 72 -4.92 -4.20 -12.15
CA GLY A 72 -4.80 -4.74 -13.50
C GLY A 72 -3.71 -5.82 -13.66
N LYS A 73 -3.09 -6.30 -12.59
CA LYS A 73 -2.00 -7.29 -12.59
C LYS A 73 -0.77 -6.89 -13.44
N ARG A 74 -0.59 -5.58 -13.69
CA ARG A 74 0.56 -5.01 -14.41
C ARG A 74 1.70 -4.58 -13.48
N TYR A 75 1.46 -4.64 -12.17
CA TYR A 75 2.43 -4.28 -11.15
C TYR A 75 2.29 -5.21 -9.93
N CYS A 76 3.32 -6.00 -9.62
CA CYS A 76 3.25 -6.98 -8.52
C CYS A 76 3.59 -6.37 -7.16
N GLY A 77 4.36 -5.28 -7.14
CA GLY A 77 4.90 -4.65 -5.93
C GLY A 77 5.67 -5.63 -5.06
N LEU A 78 5.64 -5.40 -3.75
CA LEU A 78 6.32 -6.25 -2.76
C LEU A 78 5.30 -7.06 -1.96
N SER A 79 5.59 -8.34 -1.77
CA SER A 79 4.82 -9.27 -0.94
C SER A 79 5.54 -9.51 0.38
N VAL A 80 4.79 -9.98 1.37
CA VAL A 80 5.33 -10.31 2.70
C VAL A 80 5.86 -11.73 2.72
N HIS A 81 7.05 -11.92 3.27
CA HIS A 81 7.70 -13.21 3.41
C HIS A 81 8.28 -13.34 4.81
N GLN A 82 8.09 -14.50 5.43
CA GLN A 82 8.62 -14.79 6.77
C GLN A 82 9.89 -15.63 6.61
N LEU A 83 11.02 -15.10 7.05
CA LEU A 83 12.34 -15.72 6.86
C LEU A 83 13.14 -15.62 8.16
N VAL A 84 13.96 -16.63 8.47
CA VAL A 84 14.88 -16.56 9.61
C VAL A 84 16.14 -15.83 9.18
N SER A 85 16.47 -14.76 9.90
CA SER A 85 17.66 -13.95 9.62
C SER A 85 18.88 -14.51 10.37
N LYS A 86 20.02 -14.62 9.67
CA LYS A 86 21.30 -14.98 10.32
C LYS A 86 21.88 -13.87 11.20
N PHE A 87 21.37 -12.65 11.10
CA PHE A 87 21.86 -11.54 11.92
C PHE A 87 21.45 -11.67 13.38
N ASP A 88 20.29 -12.27 13.65
CA ASP A 88 19.72 -12.38 15.00
C ASP A 88 19.05 -13.73 15.31
N ASP A 89 19.11 -14.69 14.37
CA ASP A 89 18.49 -16.03 14.42
C ASP A 89 16.98 -15.99 14.71
N LYS A 90 16.30 -14.89 14.38
CA LYS A 90 14.86 -14.71 14.61
C LYS A 90 14.07 -14.73 13.30
N LEU A 91 12.80 -15.13 13.43
CA LEU A 91 11.82 -14.97 12.36
C LEU A 91 11.61 -13.48 12.10
N SER A 92 11.93 -13.07 10.88
CA SER A 92 11.86 -11.71 10.39
C SER A 92 10.89 -11.62 9.22
N THR A 93 10.28 -10.45 9.08
CA THR A 93 9.41 -10.16 7.94
C THR A 93 10.22 -9.43 6.86
N LEU A 94 10.32 -10.02 5.67
CA LEU A 94 10.98 -9.44 4.51
C LEU A 94 9.95 -9.11 3.42
N TYR A 95 10.10 -7.95 2.79
CA TYR A 95 9.23 -7.51 1.69
C TYR A 95 9.97 -7.54 0.36
N PHE A 96 9.59 -8.47 -0.53
CA PHE A 96 10.20 -8.56 -1.86
C PHE A 96 9.19 -9.06 -2.91
N ASN A 97 9.56 -8.95 -4.19
CA ASN A 97 8.68 -9.34 -5.29
C ASN A 97 8.71 -10.86 -5.49
N ASN A 98 7.53 -11.47 -5.64
CA ASN A 98 7.37 -12.93 -5.83
C ASN A 98 8.04 -13.45 -7.10
N THR A 99 8.27 -12.61 -8.11
CA THR A 99 8.99 -13.01 -9.34
C THR A 99 10.44 -13.41 -9.09
N VAL A 100 10.98 -13.14 -7.90
CA VAL A 100 12.31 -13.63 -7.50
C VAL A 100 12.30 -15.15 -7.27
N ASP A 101 11.18 -15.70 -6.78
CA ASP A 101 11.05 -17.13 -6.48
C ASP A 101 10.44 -17.93 -7.63
N ASP A 102 9.55 -17.31 -8.43
CA ASP A 102 8.91 -17.94 -9.58
C ASP A 102 8.63 -16.90 -10.69
N PRO A 103 9.34 -16.95 -11.83
CA PRO A 103 9.16 -16.01 -12.94
C PRO A 103 7.80 -16.11 -13.64
N ASP A 104 7.11 -17.26 -13.52
CA ASP A 104 5.84 -17.55 -14.18
C ASP A 104 4.63 -17.20 -13.28
N LEU A 105 4.88 -16.88 -12.01
CA LEU A 105 3.90 -16.30 -11.10
C LEU A 105 3.59 -14.85 -11.53
N ASN A 106 2.69 -14.73 -12.51
CA ASN A 106 1.92 -13.51 -12.74
C ASN A 106 1.44 -12.94 -11.41
N CYS A 107 1.25 -11.62 -11.27
CA CYS A 107 0.87 -10.93 -10.03
C CYS A 107 -0.42 -11.49 -9.37
N GLN A 108 -0.35 -12.70 -8.80
CA GLN A 108 -1.41 -13.42 -8.15
C GLN A 108 -1.40 -12.90 -6.72
N THR A 109 -2.44 -12.14 -6.43
CA THR A 109 -2.76 -11.68 -5.10
C THR A 109 -3.16 -12.90 -4.26
N SER A 110 -2.29 -13.35 -3.35
CA SER A 110 -2.71 -14.19 -2.20
C SER A 110 -3.88 -13.56 -1.48
#